data_AF-G7WB73-F1
#
_entry.id   AF-G7WB73-F1
#
_cell.length_a   1.000
_cell.length_b   1.000
_cell.length_c   1.000
_cell.angle_alpha   90.00
_cell.angle_beta   90.00
_cell.angle_gamma   90.00
#
_symmetry.space_group_name_H-M   'P 1'
#
loop_
_entity.id
_entity.type
_entity.pdbx_description
1 polymer ?
#
loop_
_entity_poly.entity_id
_entity_poly.type
_entity_poly.pdbx_seq_one_letter_code
_entity_poly.pdbx_strand_id
1 'polypeptide(L)' 'MELGLILGLVLLVFGVVLTVLSYQGWYINWVKERIPMERNKLIRSERVSGVALSIIGLLQTMKVLI' A
#
# COMPACT_ATOMS: atom_id res chain seq x y z
N MET A 1 -19.13 -6.26 12.31
CA MET A 1 -17.90 -6.36 13.13
C MET A 1 -16.81 -7.10 12.35
N GLU A 2 -17.04 -8.34 11.91
CA GLU A 2 -16.05 -9.15 11.19
C GLU A 2 -15.57 -8.54 9.86
N LEU A 3 -16.48 -8.03 9.04
CA LEU A 3 -16.15 -7.37 7.76
C LEU A 3 -15.21 -6.16 7.92
N GLY A 4 -15.35 -5.41 9.02
CA GLY A 4 -14.51 -4.24 9.28
C GLY A 4 -13.07 -4.63 9.63
N LEU A 5 -12.91 -5.69 10.42
CA LEU A 5 -11.60 -6.29 10.74
C LEU A 5 -10.94 -6.87 9.49
N ILE A 6 -11.69 -7.63 8.69
CA ILE A 6 -11.19 -8.20 7.44
C ILE A 6 -10.71 -7.09 6.50
N LEU A 7 -11.50 -6.03 6.33
CA LEU A 7 -11.12 -4.89 5.50
C LEU A 7 -9.85 -4.20 6.03
N GLY A 8 -9.77 -3.98 7.34
CA GLY A 8 -8.60 -3.37 7.97
C GLY A 8 -7.32 -4.18 7.75
N LEU A 9 -7.39 -5.51 7.98
CA LEU A 9 -6.27 -6.43 7.75
C LEU A 9 -5.87 -6.49 6.27
N VAL A 10 -6.84 -6.55 5.35
CA VAL A 10 -6.56 -6.56 3.91
C VAL A 10 -5.81 -5.29 3.49
N LEU A 11 -6.29 -4.12 3.91
CA LEU A 11 -5.62 -2.84 3.59
C LEU A 11 -4.20 -2.78 4.15
N LEU A 12 -4.00 -3.34 5.35
CA LEU A 12 -2.70 -3.38 6.01
C LEU A 12 -1.72 -4.31 5.26
N VAL A 13 -2.18 -5.50 4.86
CA VAL A 13 -1.40 -6.44 4.05
C VAL A 13 -1.05 -5.84 2.71
N PHE A 14 -2.02 -5.25 1.99
CA PHE A 14 -1.77 -4.61 0.71
C PHE A 14 -0.80 -3.42 0.85
N GLY A 15 -0.93 -2.62 1.90
CA GLY A 15 -0.03 -1.52 2.20
C GLY A 15 1.41 -1.99 2.38
N VAL A 16 1.62 -3.03 3.20
CA VAL A 16 2.95 -3.63 3.40
C VAL A 16 3.50 -4.21 2.11
N VAL A 17 2.70 -4.97 1.35
CA VAL A 17 3.12 -5.56 0.08
C VAL A 17 3.53 -4.49 -0.92
N LEU A 18 2.72 -3.42 -1.09
CA LEU A 18 3.06 -2.28 -1.96
C LEU A 18 4.35 -1.60 -1.53
N THR A 19 4.51 -1.35 -0.23
CA THR A 19 5.74 -0.76 0.31
C THR A 19 6.95 -1.65 0.01
N VAL A 20 6.87 -2.95 0.25
CA VAL A 20 7.97 -3.90 -0.03
C VAL A 20 8.28 -3.96 -1.53
N LEU A 21 7.26 -4.08 -2.37
CA LEU A 21 7.41 -4.13 -3.83
C LEU A 21 8.02 -2.84 -4.38
N SER A 22 7.74 -1.68 -3.76
CA SER A 22 8.33 -0.40 -4.18
C SER A 22 9.87 -0.32 -4.04
N TYR A 23 10.49 -1.21 -3.26
CA TYR A 23 11.95 -1.35 -3.18
C TYR A 23 12.52 -2.23 -4.30
N GLN A 24 11.67 -3.00 -4.98
CA GLN A 24 12.07 -3.93 -6.00
C GLN A 24 12.11 -3.24 -7.37
N GLY A 25 13.30 -3.22 -7.98
CA GLY A 25 13.49 -2.56 -9.27
C GLY A 25 12.63 -3.12 -10.41
N TRP A 26 12.40 -4.44 -10.42
CA TRP A 26 11.56 -5.11 -11.41
C TRP A 26 10.09 -4.69 -11.33
N TYR A 27 9.54 -4.59 -10.12
CA TYR A 27 8.18 -4.09 -9.89
C TYR A 27 8.03 -2.65 -10.39
N ILE A 28 8.94 -1.75 -10.00
CA ILE A 28 8.91 -0.34 -10.41
C ILE A 28 9.00 -0.20 -11.93
N ASN A 29 9.80 -1.03 -12.61
CA ASN A 29 9.88 -1.02 -14.07
C ASN A 29 8.55 -1.47 -14.69
N TRP A 30 7.94 -2.54 -14.18
CA TRP A 30 6.62 -3.02 -14.63
C TRP A 30 5.50 -1.99 -14.38
N VAL A 31 5.50 -1.29 -13.24
CA VAL A 31 4.53 -0.21 -12.98
C VAL A 31 4.77 0.95 -13.95
N LYS A 32 6.02 1.31 -14.23
CA LYS A 32 6.37 2.38 -15.16
C LYS A 32 5.90 2.08 -16.60
N GLU A 33 5.86 0.83 -17.03
CA GLU A 33 5.30 0.43 -18.33
C GLU A 33 3.80 0.75 -18.45
N ARG A 34 3.09 0.81 -17.31
CA ARG A 34 1.65 1.11 -17.25
C ARG A 34 1.37 2.57 -16.94
N ILE A 35 2.22 3.17 -16.11
CA ILE A 35 2.12 4.56 -15.66
C ILE A 35 3.43 5.25 -16.04
N PRO A 36 3.51 5.87 -17.22
CA PRO A 36 4.74 6.50 -17.69
C PRO A 36 5.01 7.77 -16.87
N MET A 37 5.79 7.61 -15.81
CA MET A 37 6.23 8.67 -14.91
C MET A 37 7.74 8.55 -14.66
N GLU A 38 8.37 9.65 -14.25
CA GLU A 38 9.76 9.61 -13.77
C GLU A 38 9.92 8.58 -12.65
N ARG A 39 10.97 7.75 -12.75
CA ARG A 39 11.20 6.63 -11.83
C ARG A 39 11.21 7.07 -10.36
N ASN A 40 11.85 8.20 -10.06
CA ASN A 40 11.94 8.72 -8.69
C ASN A 40 10.58 9.17 -8.15
N LYS A 41 9.75 9.80 -8.97
CA LYS A 41 8.38 10.19 -8.60
C LYS A 41 7.50 8.96 -8.40
N LEU A 42 7.65 7.95 -9.26
CA LEU A 42 6.91 6.69 -9.18
C LEU A 42 7.26 5.91 -7.90
N ILE A 43 8.54 5.74 -7.58
CA ILE A 43 8.99 5.10 -6.33
C ILE A 43 8.42 5.83 -5.12
N ARG A 44 8.48 7.18 -5.11
CA ARG A 44 7.93 7.97 -4.01
C ARG A 44 6.42 7.77 -3.87
N SER A 45 5.70 7.79 -4.99
CA SER A 45 4.25 7.61 -5.03
C SER A 45 3.83 6.23 -4.50
N GLU A 46 4.49 5.17 -4.95
CA GLU A 46 4.24 3.79 -4.50
C GLU A 46 4.48 3.64 -3.00
N ARG A 47 5.58 4.20 -2.48
CA ARG A 47 5.90 4.17 -1.05
C ARG A 47 4.87 4.91 -0.21
N VAL A 48 4.51 6.14 -0.62
CA VAL A 48 3.51 6.94 0.08
C VAL A 48 2.16 6.23 0.07
N SER A 49 1.77 5.63 -1.06
CA SER A 49 0.52 4.88 -1.18
C SER A 49 0.51 3.64 -0.28
N GLY A 50 1.60 2.87 -0.25
CA GLY A 50 1.72 1.70 0.64
C GLY A 50 1.67 2.07 2.13
N VAL A 51 2.35 3.15 2.52
CA VAL A 51 2.29 3.67 3.90
C VAL A 51 0.89 4.17 4.25
N ALA A 52 0.25 4.93 3.35
CA ALA A 52 -1.10 5.44 3.56
C ALA A 52 -2.12 4.29 3.72
N LEU A 53 -2.05 3.27 2.86
CA LEU A 53 -2.89 2.07 2.97
C LEU A 53 -2.68 1.33 4.30
N SER A 54 -1.44 1.21 4.75
CA SER A 54 -1.11 0.59 6.04
C SER A 54 -1.72 1.37 7.21
N ILE A 55 -1.63 2.70 7.20
CA ILE A 55 -2.22 3.57 8.22
C ILE A 55 -3.74 3.46 8.21
N ILE A 56 -4.38 3.51 7.04
CA ILE A 56 -5.84 3.38 6.92
C ILE A 56 -6.29 2.00 7.43
N GLY A 57 -5.56 0.93 7.07
CA GLY A 57 -5.81 -0.42 7.55
C GLY A 57 -5.72 -0.53 9.07
N LEU A 58 -4.68 0.06 9.67
CA LEU A 58 -4.53 0.14 11.13
C LEU A 58 -5.70 0.90 11.79
N LEU A 59 -6.02 2.10 11.30
CA LEU A 59 -7.11 2.92 11.85
C LEU A 59 -8.47 2.23 11.76
N GLN A 60 -8.74 1.57 10.64
CA GLN A 60 -9.97 0.81 10.45
C GLN A 60 -10.03 -0.39 11.41
N THR A 61 -8.92 -1.09 11.60
CA THR A 61 -8.83 -2.22 12.54
C THR A 61 -9.05 -1.73 13.97
N MET A 62 -8.40 -0.64 14.38
CA MET A 62 -8.57 -0.03 15.70
C MET A 62 -10.01 0.42 15.95
N LYS A 63 -10.65 1.07 14.97
CA LYS A 63 -12.06 1.51 15.06
C LYS A 63 -13.03 0.36 15.30
N VAL A 64 -12.73 -0.84 14.82
CA VAL A 64 -13.62 -2.00 14.99
C VAL A 64 -13.37 -2.73 16.31
N LEU A 65 -12.17 -2.56 16.90
CA LEU A 65 -11.78 -3.15 18.18
C LEU A 65 -12.19 -2.29 19.39
N ILE A 66 -12.32 -0.97 19.21
CA ILE A 66 -12.81 0.00 20.21
C ILE A 66 -14.33 0.06 20.13
#